data_AF-A0A2I2DV60-F1
#
_entry.id   AF-A0A2I2DV60-F1
#
_cell.length_a   1.000
_cell.length_b   1.000
_cell.length_c   1.000
_cell.angle_alpha   90.00
_cell.angle_beta   90.00
_cell.angle_gamma   90.00
#
_symmetry.space_group_name_H-M   'P 1'
#
loop_
_entity.id
_entity.type
_entity.pdbx_description
1 polymer ?
#
loop_
_entity_poly.entity_id
_entity_poly.type
_entity_poly.pdbx_seq_one_letter_code
_entity_poly.pdbx_strand_id
1 'polypeptide(L)'
;MDKQTKEDFSGELFIHSMKIISPSLGYSFTLLRLAHGTLKIYPFAIYSNLTDKKYIGENIDDVERILTEIFNSKEVVDALNALSSQSDEYDDLPF
;
A
#
# COMPACT_ATOMS: atom_id res chain seq x y z
N MET A 1 -13.85 7.00 12.49
CA MET A 1 -12.96 8.00 11.86
C MET A 1 -12.48 8.93 12.95
N ASP A 2 -11.28 8.66 13.48
CA ASP A 2 -10.75 9.37 14.65
C ASP A 2 -10.32 10.81 14.33
N LYS A 3 -10.73 11.71 15.22
CA LYS A 3 -10.54 13.17 15.17
C LYS A 3 -9.05 13.57 15.11
N GLN A 4 -8.16 12.71 15.59
CA GLN A 4 -6.73 13.00 15.70
C GLN A 4 -6.03 13.10 14.33
N THR A 5 -6.60 12.53 13.27
CA THR A 5 -6.04 12.65 11.91
C THR A 5 -6.33 13.97 11.20
N LYS A 6 -7.23 14.79 11.75
CA LYS A 6 -7.63 16.06 11.11
C LYS A 6 -6.73 17.23 11.47
N GLU A 7 -5.97 17.16 12.57
CA GLU A 7 -5.22 18.32 13.08
C GLU A 7 -3.82 18.45 12.46
N ASP A 8 -3.18 17.35 12.02
CA ASP A 8 -1.82 17.40 11.47
C ASP A 8 -1.74 17.76 9.97
N PHE A 9 -2.87 17.78 9.25
CA PHE A 9 -2.92 18.09 7.82
C PHE A 9 -3.92 19.22 7.55
N SER A 10 -3.54 20.45 7.87
CA SER A 10 -4.37 21.66 7.68
C SER A 10 -4.46 22.16 6.23
N GLY A 11 -4.28 21.29 5.23
CA GLY A 11 -4.29 21.64 3.80
C GLY A 11 -4.75 20.49 2.90
N GLU A 12 -4.70 20.71 1.58
CA GLU A 12 -4.93 19.63 0.61
C GLU A 12 -3.96 18.47 0.86
N LEU A 13 -4.44 17.25 0.66
CA LEU A 13 -3.68 16.01 0.85
C LEU A 13 -3.31 15.41 -0.51
N PHE A 14 -2.03 15.09 -0.69
CA PHE A 14 -1.62 14.19 -1.75
C PHE A 14 -1.69 12.74 -1.27
N ILE A 15 -2.40 11.91 -2.04
CA ILE A 15 -2.57 10.49 -1.75
C ILE A 15 -1.99 9.68 -2.90
N HIS A 16 -0.97 8.90 -2.59
CA HIS A 16 -0.37 7.92 -3.49
C HIS A 16 -0.94 6.55 -3.14
N SER A 17 -1.38 5.80 -4.14
CA SER A 17 -1.88 4.44 -3.94
C SER A 17 -1.05 3.47 -4.76
N MET A 18 -0.50 2.45 -4.12
CA MET A 18 0.08 1.33 -4.84
C MET A 18 -1.01 0.29 -5.08
N LYS A 19 -1.31 0.06 -6.35
CA LYS A 19 -2.29 -0.93 -6.77
C LYS A 19 -1.58 -2.11 -7.38
N ILE A 20 -2.04 -3.30 -7.03
CA ILE A 20 -1.72 -4.52 -7.77
C ILE A 20 -2.87 -4.76 -8.73
N ILE A 21 -2.52 -4.99 -9.99
CA ILE A 21 -3.47 -5.19 -11.08
C ILE A 21 -3.08 -6.51 -11.74
N SER A 22 -4.03 -7.44 -11.83
CA SER A 22 -3.89 -8.64 -12.64
C SER A 22 -4.85 -8.56 -13.82
N PRO A 23 -4.35 -8.24 -15.03
CA PRO A 23 -5.19 -8.18 -16.23
C PRO A 23 -5.82 -9.54 -16.57
N SER A 24 -5.06 -10.63 -16.43
CA SER A 24 -5.51 -11.99 -16.74
C SER A 24 -6.68 -12.43 -15.86
N LEU A 25 -6.68 -12.04 -14.58
CA LEU A 25 -7.70 -12.42 -13.60
C LEU A 25 -8.79 -11.35 -13.44
N GLY A 26 -8.68 -10.23 -14.16
CA GLY A 26 -9.68 -9.16 -14.17
C GLY A 26 -9.89 -8.44 -12.83
N TYR A 27 -8.94 -8.54 -11.89
CA TYR A 27 -9.04 -7.86 -10.59
C TYR A 27 -7.92 -6.83 -10.37
N SER A 28 -8.22 -5.87 -9.50
CA SER A 28 -7.23 -4.94 -8.95
C SER A 28 -7.52 -4.70 -7.48
N PHE A 29 -6.48 -4.54 -6.66
CA PHE A 29 -6.64 -4.09 -5.29
C PHE A 29 -5.55 -3.10 -4.91
N THR A 30 -5.83 -2.29 -3.90
CA THR A 30 -4.84 -1.36 -3.33
C THR A 30 -4.06 -2.09 -2.25
N LEU A 31 -2.75 -2.21 -2.41
CA LEU A 31 -1.87 -2.83 -1.42
C LEU A 31 -1.62 -1.88 -0.25
N LEU A 32 -1.25 -0.64 -0.59
CA LEU A 32 -0.93 0.39 0.38
C LEU A 32 -1.28 1.78 -0.16
N ARG A 33 -1.51 2.71 0.77
CA ARG A 33 -1.72 4.13 0.51
C ARG A 33 -0.73 4.95 1.32
N LEU A 34 -0.11 5.95 0.71
CA LEU A 34 0.68 6.96 1.37
C LEU A 34 -0.05 8.30 1.24
N ALA A 35 -0.18 9.04 2.33
CA ALA A 35 -0.78 10.37 2.33
C ALA A 35 0.16 11.37 3.00
N HIS A 36 0.27 12.57 2.42
CA HIS A 36 1.00 13.69 2.99
C HIS A 36 0.38 15.03 2.61
N GLY A 37 0.78 16.10 3.29
CA GLY A 37 0.33 17.45 2.97
C GLY A 37 0.97 17.99 1.68
N THR A 38 0.30 18.92 1.00
CA THR A 38 0.85 19.56 -0.21
C THR A 38 2.08 20.44 0.05
N LEU A 39 2.12 21.12 1.21
CA LEU A 39 3.20 22.07 1.56
C LEU A 39 4.36 21.41 2.32
N LYS A 40 4.13 20.26 2.95
CA LYS A 40 5.14 19.49 3.69
C LYS A 40 4.98 18.01 3.37
N ILE A 41 6.05 17.43 2.84
CA ILE A 41 6.10 16.01 2.46
C ILE A 41 6.01 15.10 3.68
N TYR A 42 6.58 15.51 4.82
CA TYR A 42 6.52 14.76 6.07
C TYR A 42 5.62 15.46 7.09
N PRO A 43 4.94 14.70 7.97
CA PRO A 43 4.95 13.23 8.03
C PRO A 43 4.12 12.57 6.92
N PHE A 44 4.52 11.35 6.55
CA PHE A 44 3.70 10.46 5.72
C PHE A 44 2.80 9.59 6.60
N ALA A 45 1.51 9.60 6.32
CA ALA A 45 0.59 8.57 6.81
C ALA A 45 0.60 7.39 5.83
N ILE A 46 1.04 6.22 6.27
CA ILE A 46 1.12 5.01 5.45
C ILE A 46 0.06 4.03 5.95
N TYR A 47 -0.80 3.54 5.06
CA TYR A 47 -1.85 2.59 5.37
C TYR A 47 -1.68 1.32 4.53
N SER A 48 -1.52 0.17 5.19
CA SER A 48 -1.47 -1.14 4.56
C SER A 48 -2.87 -1.76 4.58
N ASN A 49 -3.46 -1.95 3.40
CA ASN A 49 -4.82 -2.47 3.28
C ASN A 49 -4.92 -3.96 3.66
N LEU A 50 -3.86 -4.74 3.42
CA LEU A 50 -3.86 -6.18 3.71
C LEU A 50 -3.73 -6.48 5.21
N THR A 51 -2.99 -5.65 5.93
CA THR A 51 -2.77 -5.83 7.38
C THR A 51 -3.69 -4.97 8.25
N ASP A 52 -4.47 -4.08 7.62
CA ASP A 52 -5.29 -3.03 8.27
C ASP A 52 -4.50 -2.17 9.28
N LYS A 53 -3.21 -1.95 8.98
CA LYS A 53 -2.31 -1.17 9.84
C LYS A 53 -2.05 0.21 9.27
N LYS A 54 -1.99 1.18 10.18
CA LYS A 54 -1.58 2.56 9.90
C LYS A 54 -0.25 2.84 10.58
N TYR A 55 0.63 3.51 9.85
CA TYR A 55 1.95 3.93 10.28
C TYR A 55 2.14 5.42 10.00
N ILE A 56 3.06 6.03 10.72
CA ILE A 56 3.50 7.42 10.50
C ILE A 56 5.01 7.39 10.25
N GLY A 57 5.45 7.93 9.12
CA GLY A 57 6.86 8.11 8.79
C GLY A 57 7.23 9.59 8.85
N GLU A 58 8.12 9.95 9.77
CA GLU A 58 8.49 11.35 10.05
C GLU A 58 9.60 11.86 9.10
N ASN A 59 10.30 10.95 8.42
CA ASN A 59 11.41 11.22 7.51
C ASN A 59 11.53 10.07 6.49
N ILE A 60 12.49 10.18 5.55
CA ILE A 60 12.68 9.18 4.49
C ILE A 60 13.07 7.81 5.05
N ASP A 61 13.99 7.75 6.02
CA ASP A 61 14.48 6.49 6.59
C ASP A 61 13.36 5.72 7.29
N ASP A 62 12.46 6.44 7.99
CA ASP A 62 11.26 5.85 8.60
C ASP A 62 10.30 5.30 7.56
N VAL A 63 10.07 6.06 6.48
CA VAL A 63 9.20 5.61 5.38
C VAL A 63 9.77 4.34 4.73
N GLU A 64 11.07 4.32 4.42
CA GLU A 64 11.73 3.15 3.82
C GLU A 64 11.66 1.93 4.74
N ARG A 65 11.91 2.11 6.03
CA ARG A 65 11.78 1.04 7.03
C ARG A 65 10.35 0.51 7.09
N ILE A 66 9.35 1.39 7.19
CA ILE A 66 7.93 1.01 7.24
C ILE A 66 7.52 0.25 5.97
N LEU A 67 7.92 0.74 4.79
CA LEU A 67 7.63 0.06 3.53
C LEU A 67 8.29 -1.33 3.50
N THR A 68 9.55 -1.42 3.92
CA THR A 68 10.27 -2.69 4.02
C THR A 68 9.55 -3.67 4.95
N GLU A 69 9.08 -3.21 6.11
CA GLU A 69 8.28 -4.03 7.04
C GLU A 69 6.96 -4.52 6.41
N ILE A 70 6.25 -3.63 5.70
CA ILE A 70 5.00 -3.98 5.01
C ILE A 70 5.26 -5.04 3.93
N PHE A 71 6.23 -4.83 3.04
CA PHE A 71 6.50 -5.76 1.93
C PHE A 71 7.06 -7.11 2.39
N ASN A 72 7.74 -7.16 3.53
CA ASN A 72 8.21 -8.41 4.12
C ASN A 72 7.20 -9.05 5.09
N SER A 73 6.04 -8.44 5.31
CA SER A 73 4.98 -9.05 6.12
C SER A 73 4.46 -10.31 5.45
N LYS A 74 4.16 -11.33 6.25
CA LYS A 74 3.67 -12.63 5.76
C LYS A 74 2.42 -12.45 4.90
N GLU A 75 1.50 -11.58 5.30
CA GLU A 75 0.24 -11.32 4.62
C GLU A 75 0.46 -10.74 3.22
N VAL A 76 1.43 -9.82 3.06
CA VAL A 76 1.76 -9.24 1.75
C VAL A 76 2.47 -10.27 0.87
N VAL A 77 3.44 -11.01 1.42
CA VAL A 77 4.15 -12.06 0.69
C VAL A 77 3.21 -13.17 0.24
N ASP A 78 2.35 -13.66 1.12
CA ASP A 78 1.35 -14.69 0.81
C ASP A 78 0.38 -14.20 -0.26
N ALA A 79 -0.10 -12.94 -0.15
CA ALA A 79 -0.96 -12.35 -1.15
C ALA A 79 -0.26 -12.33 -2.51
N LEU A 80 0.95 -11.76 -2.61
CA LEU A 80 1.72 -11.70 -3.85
C LEU A 80 1.97 -13.10 -4.45
N ASN A 81 2.36 -14.08 -3.63
CA ASN A 81 2.58 -15.45 -4.08
C ASN A 81 1.31 -16.09 -4.64
N ALA A 82 0.16 -15.87 -4.00
CA ALA A 82 -1.12 -16.38 -4.49
C ALA A 82 -1.52 -15.78 -5.85
N LEU A 83 -1.12 -14.53 -6.13
CA LEU A 83 -1.35 -13.93 -7.43
C LEU A 83 -0.43 -14.51 -8.50
N SER A 84 0.86 -14.70 -8.15
CA SER A 84 1.83 -15.31 -9.06
C SER A 84 1.45 -16.75 -9.42
N SER A 85 1.00 -17.55 -8.45
CA SER A 85 0.56 -18.92 -8.72
C SER A 85 -0.67 -18.97 -9.62
N GLN A 86 -1.57 -17.99 -9.49
CA GLN A 86 -2.73 -17.88 -10.37
C GLN A 86 -2.35 -17.39 -11.76
N SER A 87 -1.31 -16.58 -11.96
CA SER A 87 -0.89 -16.21 -13.32
C SER A 87 -0.29 -17.38 -14.08
N ASP A 88 0.48 -18.24 -13.40
CA ASP A 88 1.16 -19.38 -14.04
C ASP A 88 0.15 -20.46 -14.48
N GLU A 89 -0.98 -20.61 -13.77
CA GLU A 89 -2.01 -21.62 -14.09
C GLU A 89 -2.85 -21.25 -15.34
N TYR A 90 -2.85 -19.97 -15.75
CA TYR A 90 -3.56 -19.52 -16.96
C TYR A 90 -2.69 -19.54 -18.23
N ASP A 91 -1.37 -19.68 -18.12
CA ASP A 91 -0.47 -19.83 -19.28
C ASP A 91 -0.56 -21.23 -19.93
N ASP A 92 -1.11 -22.22 -19.22
CA ASP A 92 -1.26 -23.61 -19.68
C ASP A 92 -2.62 -23.92 -20.34
N LEU A 93 -3.51 -22.93 -20.49
CA LEU A 93 -4.79 -23.14 -21.19
C LEU A 93 -4.66 -22.83 -22.69
N PRO A 94 -4.97 -23.79 -23.59
CA PRO A 94 -4.93 -23.52 -25.02
C PRO A 94 -6.04 -22.53 -25.39
N PHE A 95 -5.66 -21.43 -26.05
CA PHE A 95 -6.58 -20.50 -26.71
C PHE A 95 -7.41 -21.19 -27.79
#